data_AF-A0AA37PDV2-F1
#
_entry.id   AF-A0AA37PDV2-F1
#
_cell.length_a   1.000
_cell.length_b   1.000
_cell.length_c   1.000
_cell.angle_alpha   90.00
_cell.angle_beta   90.00
_cell.angle_gamma   90.00
#
_symmetry.space_group_name_H-M   'P 1'
#
loop_
_entity.id
_entity.type
_entity.pdbx_description
1 polymer ?
#
loop_
_entity_poly.entity_id
_entity_poly.type
_entity_poly.pdbx_seq_one_letter_code
_entity_poly.pdbx_strand_id
1 'polypeptide(L)' 'MERQSREHVLTNRSELAREKMWARIHLIPLLQAEEDRDQVRRWYADQAREKELLGENTKVYHSDRFVRPTFAVAPQTKN' A
#
# COMPACT_ATOMS: atom_id res chain seq x y z
N MET A 1 14.69 44.01 7.71
CA MET A 1 14.63 43.17 6.49
C MET A 1 14.81 41.68 6.76
N GLU A 2 15.79 41.23 7.55
CA GLU A 2 16.04 39.78 7.77
C GLU A 2 14.95 38.99 8.52
N ARG A 3 14.14 39.64 9.36
CA ARG A 3 13.03 38.95 10.05
C ARG A 3 11.87 38.63 9.10
N GLN A 4 11.49 39.59 8.24
CA GLN A 4 10.46 39.38 7.23
C GLN A 4 10.87 38.30 6.21
N SER A 5 12.13 38.26 5.77
CA SER A 5 12.57 37.22 4.85
C SER A 5 12.51 35.81 5.45
N ARG A 6 12.82 35.66 6.75
CA ARG A 6 12.69 34.37 7.46
C ARG A 6 11.24 33.94 7.65
N GLU A 7 10.34 34.86 8.01
CA GLU A 7 8.90 34.56 8.14
C GLU A 7 8.27 34.16 6.80
N HIS A 8 8.66 34.81 5.71
CA HIS A 8 8.25 34.44 4.36
C HIS A 8 8.72 33.03 3.98
N VAL A 9 9.96 32.66 4.29
CA VAL A 9 10.50 31.32 4.01
C VAL A 9 9.77 30.25 4.82
N LEU A 10 9.47 30.51 6.09
CA LEU A 10 8.70 29.58 6.93
C LEU A 10 7.28 29.36 6.40
N THR A 11 6.63 30.43 5.98
CA THR A 11 5.27 30.39 5.40
C THR A 11 5.25 29.69 4.05
N ASN A 12 6.24 29.98 3.18
CA ASN A 12 6.37 29.30 1.89
C ASN A 12 6.54 27.78 2.07
N ARG A 13 7.37 27.36 3.04
CA ARG A 13 7.53 25.94 3.37
C ARG A 13 6.24 25.29 3.88
N SER A 14 5.43 25.98 4.69
CA SER A 14 4.16 25.44 5.16
C SER A 14 3.13 25.32 4.04
N GLU A 15 3.06 26.30 3.12
CA GLU A 15 2.16 26.24 1.97
C GLU A 15 2.60 25.15 0.97
N LEU A 16 3.90 24.98 0.71
CA LEU A 16 4.41 23.86 -0.11
C LEU A 16 4.10 22.49 0.53
N ALA A 17 4.23 22.37 1.86
CA ALA A 17 3.87 21.14 2.56
C ALA A 17 2.36 20.86 2.48
N ARG A 18 1.53 21.91 2.54
CA ARG A 18 0.08 21.81 2.34
C ARG A 18 -0.23 21.36 0.92
N GLU A 19 0.32 22.00 -0.10
CA GLU A 19 0.15 21.61 -1.50
C GLU A 19 0.51 20.14 -1.72
N LYS A 20 1.68 19.70 -1.22
CA LYS A 20 2.10 18.30 -1.26
C LYS A 20 1.10 17.37 -0.57
N MET A 21 0.56 17.77 0.58
CA MET A 21 -0.43 16.97 1.32
C MET A 21 -1.75 16.88 0.56
N TRP A 22 -2.23 18.00 0.00
CA TRP A 22 -3.44 18.06 -0.79
C TRP A 22 -3.32 17.20 -2.05
N ALA A 23 -2.19 17.27 -2.76
CA ALA A 23 -1.91 16.39 -3.89
C ALA A 23 -1.98 14.91 -3.47
N ARG A 24 -1.42 14.54 -2.32
CA ARG A 24 -1.53 13.16 -1.80
C ARG A 24 -2.97 12.76 -1.49
N ILE A 25 -3.75 13.60 -0.81
CA ILE A 25 -5.14 13.28 -0.44
C ILE A 25 -5.97 12.92 -1.67
N HIS A 26 -5.76 13.62 -2.78
CA HIS A 26 -6.51 13.38 -4.02
C HIS A 26 -6.00 12.16 -4.81
N LEU A 27 -4.72 11.83 -4.68
CA LEU A 27 -4.11 10.69 -5.37
C LEU A 27 -4.24 9.37 -4.60
N ILE A 28 -4.31 9.40 -3.26
CA ILE A 28 -4.38 8.21 -2.41
C ILE A 28 -5.52 7.27 -2.81
N PRO A 29 -6.76 7.72 -3.08
CA PRO A 29 -7.85 6.81 -3.46
C PRO A 29 -7.53 6.00 -4.72
N LEU A 30 -6.91 6.62 -5.73
CA LEU A 30 -6.51 5.95 -6.95
C LEU A 30 -5.40 4.93 -6.69
N LEU A 31 -4.34 5.33 -5.97
CA LEU A 31 -3.23 4.43 -5.66
C LEU A 31 -3.67 3.26 -4.77
N GLN A 32 -4.55 3.51 -3.80
CA GLN A 32 -5.08 2.48 -2.92
C GLN A 32 -5.93 1.48 -3.69
N ALA A 33 -6.75 1.93 -4.64
CA ALA A 33 -7.56 1.06 -5.47
C ALA A 33 -6.70 0.15 -6.37
N GLU A 34 -5.63 0.68 -6.97
CA GLU A 34 -4.71 -0.13 -7.78
C GLU A 34 -3.97 -1.18 -6.92
N GLU A 35 -3.50 -0.79 -5.74
CA GLU A 35 -2.89 -1.73 -4.80
C GLU A 35 -3.87 -2.82 -4.36
N ASP A 36 -5.10 -2.46 -3.99
CA ASP A 36 -6.10 -3.45 -3.54
C ASP A 36 -6.46 -4.43 -4.67
N ARG A 37 -6.52 -4.00 -5.93
CA ARG A 37 -6.70 -4.90 -7.09
C ARG A 37 -5.56 -5.91 -7.23
N ASP A 38 -4.32 -5.45 -7.12
CA ASP A 38 -3.16 -6.33 -7.24
C ASP A 38 -3.05 -7.31 -6.07
N GLN A 39 -3.40 -6.87 -4.85
CA GLN A 39 -3.47 -7.72 -3.67
C GLN A 39 -4.51 -8.82 -3.83
N VAL A 40 -5.73 -8.50 -4.29
CA VAL A 40 -6.78 -9.49 -4.57
C VAL A 40 -6.31 -10.51 -5.62
N ARG A 41 -5.65 -10.04 -6.68
CA ARG A 41 -5.10 -10.91 -7.74
C ARG A 41 -4.08 -11.90 -7.19
N ARG A 42 -3.13 -11.43 -6.36
CA ARG A 42 -2.11 -12.29 -5.72
C ARG A 42 -2.76 -13.28 -4.75
N TRP A 43 -3.70 -12.81 -3.93
CA TRP A 43 -4.42 -13.64 -2.97
C TRP A 43 -5.11 -14.83 -3.63
N TYR A 44 -5.88 -14.60 -4.71
CA TYR A 44 -6.55 -15.70 -5.41
C TYR A 44 -5.55 -16.64 -6.11
N ALA A 45 -4.45 -16.11 -6.64
CA ALA A 45 -3.40 -16.96 -7.21
C ALA A 45 -2.74 -17.85 -6.15
N ASP A 46 -2.53 -17.32 -4.94
CA ASP A 46 -1.93 -18.06 -3.83
C ASP A 46 -2.88 -19.15 -3.32
N GLN A 47 -4.17 -18.83 -3.16
CA GLN A 47 -5.21 -19.80 -2.80
C GLN A 47 -5.38 -20.90 -3.85
N ALA A 48 -5.27 -20.58 -5.14
CA ALA A 48 -5.31 -21.59 -6.19
C ALA A 48 -4.11 -22.56 -6.11
N ARG A 49 -2.91 -22.02 -5.87
CA ARG A 49 -1.68 -22.83 -5.70
C ARG A 49 -1.72 -23.68 -4.44
N GLU A 50 -2.19 -23.12 -3.32
CA GLU A 50 -2.35 -23.86 -2.06
C GLU A 50 -3.29 -25.05 -2.25
N LYS A 51 -4.46 -24.82 -2.88
CA LYS A 51 -5.41 -25.87 -3.20
C LYS A 51 -4.84 -26.94 -4.13
N GLU A 52 -4.04 -26.57 -5.12
CA GLU A 52 -3.39 -27.53 -6.02
C GLU A 52 -2.37 -28.41 -5.29
N LEU A 53 -1.59 -27.84 -4.38
CA LEU A 53 -0.52 -28.55 -3.66
C LEU A 53 -1.01 -29.33 -2.44
N LEU A 54 -2.00 -28.82 -1.73
CA LEU A 54 -2.47 -29.35 -0.43
C LEU A 54 -3.90 -29.88 -0.47
N GLY A 55 -4.62 -29.70 -1.58
CA GLY A 55 -6.00 -30.17 -1.79
C GLY A 55 -7.08 -29.19 -1.31
N GLU A 56 -6.84 -28.49 -0.20
CA GLU A 56 -7.76 -27.51 0.39
C GLU A 56 -7.03 -26.27 0.91
N ASN A 57 -7.77 -25.17 1.11
CA ASN A 57 -7.23 -23.93 1.68
C ASN A 57 -7.39 -23.93 3.19
N THR A 58 -6.31 -23.64 3.91
CA THR A 58 -6.30 -23.67 5.38
C THR A 58 -6.50 -22.29 5.97
N LYS A 59 -7.53 -22.11 6.80
CA LYS A 59 -7.77 -20.86 7.54
C LYS A 59 -6.94 -20.85 8.83
N VAL A 60 -6.02 -19.90 8.94
CA VAL A 60 -5.18 -19.75 10.15
C VAL A 60 -5.94 -19.08 11.30
N TYR A 61 -6.72 -18.05 11.01
CA TYR A 61 -7.44 -17.28 12.02
C TYR A 61 -8.90 -17.73 12.13
N HIS A 62 -9.45 -17.79 13.33
CA HIS A 62 -10.84 -18.21 13.54
C HIS A 62 -11.89 -17.12 13.22
N SER A 63 -11.48 -15.87 13.00
CA SER A 63 -12.38 -14.77 12.64
C SER A 63 -12.62 -14.67 11.13
N ASP A 64 -13.73 -14.07 10.70
CA ASP A 64 -14.06 -13.86 9.28
C ASP A 64 -13.45 -12.58 8.70
N ARG A 65 -12.60 -11.89 9.47
CA ARG A 65 -11.91 -10.69 9.01
C ARG A 65 -10.83 -11.07 8.01
N PHE A 66 -10.79 -10.35 6.88
CA PHE A 66 -9.68 -10.45 5.96
C PHE A 66 -8.38 -9.91 6.60
N VAL A 67 -7.35 -10.74 6.60
CA VAL A 67 -6.01 -10.39 7.06
C VAL A 67 -5.06 -10.49 5.87
N ARG A 68 -4.36 -9.39 5.57
CA ARG A 68 -3.38 -9.36 4.49
C ARG A 68 -2.22 -10.31 4.82
N PRO A 69 -1.77 -11.15 3.86
CA PRO A 69 -0.60 -11.99 4.08
C PRO A 69 0.66 -11.16 4.37
N THR A 70 1.40 -11.54 5.41
CA THR A 70 2.66 -10.87 5.79
C THR A 70 3.80 -11.18 4.82
N PHE A 71 3.81 -12.39 4.26
CA PHE A 71 4.86 -12.86 3.36
C PHE A 71 4.25 -13.19 2.00
N ALA A 72 4.93 -12.78 0.93
CA ALA A 72 4.58 -13.14 -0.43
C ALA A 72 5.68 -14.04 -1.01
N VAL A 73 5.27 -15.00 -1.83
CA VAL A 73 6.22 -15.88 -2.53
C VAL A 73 6.91 -15.07 -3.63
N ALA A 74 8.20 -14.80 -3.45
CA ALA A 74 9.03 -14.22 -4.50
C ALA A 74 9.46 -15.33 -5.49
N PRO A 75 9.60 -15.03 -6.79
CA PRO A 75 10.10 -16.00 -7.75
C PRO A 75 11.53 -16.44 -7.37
N GLN A 76 11.84 -17.69 -7.67
CA GLN A 76 13.20 -18.24 -7.50
C GLN A 76 14.15 -17.44 -8.41
N THR A 77 15.18 -16.80 -7.85
CA THR A 77 16.26 -16.24 -8.68
C THR A 77 16.93 -17.38 -9.43
N LYS A 78 16.85 -17.36 -10.76
CA LYS A 78 17.64 -18.26 -11.61
C LYS A 78 19.08 -17.75 -11.59
N ASN A 79 19.98 -18.53 -10.99
CA ASN A 79 21.43 -18.37 -11.16
C ASN A 79 21.85 -18.79 -12.57
#